data_AF-A0A437CS55-F1
#
_entry.id   AF-A0A437CS55-F1
#
_cell.length_a   1.000
_cell.length_b   1.000
_cell.length_c   1.000
_cell.angle_alpha   90.00
_cell.angle_beta   90.00
_cell.angle_gamma   90.00
#
_symmetry.space_group_name_H-M   'P 1'
#
loop_
_entity.id
_entity.type
_entity.pdbx_description
1 polymer ?
#
loop_
_entity_poly.entity_id
_entity_poly.type
_entity_poly.pdbx_seq_one_letter_code
_entity_poly.pdbx_strand_id
1 'polypeptide(L)'
;MAEAHQTRVQNVVEEMVQSLEREHIRKMQGRMFKCSADCCDRPSDSMSQVHQCIERCHTPLAQAQSLVTSELEKFQDRLSRCTMHCNDKAKDLFDSGAKEPAVRSLMDRCVGSCVDDHINLIPSITRRLKENLDSIPQ
;
A
#
# COMPACT_ATOMS: atom_id res chain seq x y z
N MET A 1 -22.68 -5.91 5.16
CA MET A 1 -22.36 -6.38 3.79
C MET A 1 -21.22 -5.57 3.19
N ALA A 2 -21.37 -4.24 3.03
CA ALA A 2 -20.24 -3.36 2.67
C ALA A 2 -19.02 -3.52 3.61
N GLU A 3 -19.28 -3.65 4.91
CA GLU A 3 -18.25 -3.90 5.93
C GLU A 3 -17.50 -5.23 5.72
N ALA A 4 -18.18 -6.29 5.27
CA ALA A 4 -17.53 -7.58 5.00
C ALA A 4 -16.58 -7.49 3.80
N HIS A 5 -16.99 -6.81 2.74
CA HIS A 5 -16.14 -6.54 1.57
C HIS A 5 -14.93 -5.67 1.95
N GLN A 6 -15.15 -4.68 2.83
CA GLN A 6 -14.08 -3.83 3.37
C GLN A 6 -13.08 -4.61 4.21
N THR A 7 -13.54 -5.44 5.15
CA THR A 7 -12.65 -6.27 5.98
C THR A 7 -11.84 -7.25 5.11
N ARG A 8 -12.47 -7.86 4.09
CA ARG A 8 -11.76 -8.77 3.17
C ARG A 8 -10.58 -8.09 2.48
N VAL A 9 -10.79 -6.92 1.89
CA VAL A 9 -9.70 -6.21 1.20
C VAL A 9 -8.64 -5.72 2.18
N GLN A 10 -9.04 -5.25 3.38
CA GLN A 10 -8.11 -4.83 4.42
C GLN A 10 -7.17 -5.96 4.84
N ASN A 11 -7.70 -7.15 5.10
CA ASN A 11 -6.90 -8.29 5.51
C ASN A 11 -5.83 -8.67 4.47
N VAL A 12 -6.22 -8.73 3.18
CA VAL A 12 -5.26 -9.11 2.12
C VAL A 12 -4.19 -8.02 1.92
N VAL A 13 -4.58 -6.74 2.02
CA VAL A 13 -3.62 -5.63 1.96
C VAL A 13 -2.68 -5.66 3.16
N GLU A 14 -3.19 -5.94 4.35
CA GLU A 14 -2.38 -6.04 5.56
C GLU A 14 -1.38 -7.20 5.45
N GLU A 15 -1.80 -8.38 5.01
CA GLU A 15 -0.91 -9.51 4.77
C GLU A 15 0.20 -9.17 3.77
N MET A 16 -0.12 -8.49 2.67
CA MET A 16 0.87 -7.99 1.72
C MET A 16 1.87 -7.05 2.40
N VAL A 17 1.40 -6.04 3.15
CA VAL A 17 2.26 -5.07 3.82
C VAL A 17 3.15 -5.75 4.85
N GLN A 18 2.62 -6.69 5.63
CA GLN A 18 3.39 -7.46 6.61
C GLN A 18 4.46 -8.34 5.92
N SER A 19 4.17 -8.94 4.75
CA SER A 19 5.16 -9.67 3.97
C SER A 19 6.30 -8.75 3.49
N LEU A 20 5.97 -7.59 2.92
CA LEU A 20 6.97 -6.60 2.48
C LEU A 20 7.82 -6.09 3.64
N GLU A 21 7.20 -5.84 4.79
CA GLU A 21 7.91 -5.38 5.99
C GLU A 21 8.92 -6.42 6.47
N ARG A 22 8.47 -7.67 6.66
CA ARG A 22 9.30 -8.76 7.19
C ARG A 22 10.45 -9.12 6.26
N GLU A 23 10.20 -9.15 4.96
CA GLU A 23 11.16 -9.66 3.97
C GLU A 23 12.20 -8.61 3.56
N HIS A 24 11.80 -7.34 3.46
CA HIS A 24 12.64 -6.25 2.92
C HIS A 24 12.83 -5.10 3.91
N ILE A 25 11.75 -4.42 4.32
CA ILE A 25 11.85 -3.13 5.05
C ILE A 25 12.60 -3.27 6.37
N ARG A 26 12.35 -4.35 7.13
CA ARG A 26 13.04 -4.59 8.41
C ARG A 26 14.56 -4.71 8.25
N LYS A 27 15.02 -5.36 7.18
CA LYS A 27 16.46 -5.49 6.88
C LYS A 27 17.06 -4.13 6.51
N MET A 28 16.33 -3.34 5.73
CA MET A 28 16.74 -1.98 5.36
C MET A 28 16.85 -1.08 6.60
N GLN A 29 15.88 -1.15 7.52
CA GLN A 29 15.94 -0.45 8.81
C GLN A 29 17.18 -0.84 9.61
N GLY A 30 17.48 -2.15 9.71
CA GLY A 30 18.67 -2.63 10.40
C GLY A 30 19.98 -2.07 9.81
N ARG A 31 20.09 -2.04 8.47
CA ARG A 31 21.24 -1.44 7.78
C ARG A 31 21.35 0.06 8.00
N MET A 32 20.23 0.78 7.89
CA MET A 32 20.15 2.21 8.14
C MET A 32 20.65 2.54 9.54
N PHE A 33 20.13 1.88 10.59
CA PHE A 33 20.55 2.16 11.96
C PHE A 33 22.03 1.86 12.20
N LYS A 34 22.53 0.76 11.64
CA LYS A 34 23.96 0.43 11.73
C LYS A 34 24.84 1.48 11.04
N CYS A 35 24.48 1.87 9.81
CA CYS A 35 25.16 2.93 9.07
C CYS A 35 25.18 4.25 9.85
N SER A 36 24.05 4.64 10.44
CA SER A 36 23.95 5.85 11.26
C SER A 36 24.84 5.77 12.51
N ALA A 37 24.93 4.61 13.17
CA ALA A 37 25.85 4.41 14.28
C ALA A 37 27.31 4.55 13.83
N ASP A 38 27.69 3.91 12.71
CA ASP A 38 29.04 3.99 12.13
C ASP A 38 29.40 5.44 11.71
N CYS A 39 28.42 6.29 11.38
CA CYS A 39 28.62 7.73 11.15
C CYS A 39 28.97 8.46 12.45
N CYS A 40 28.27 8.16 13.55
CA CYS A 40 28.48 8.78 14.86
C CYS A 40 29.82 8.41 15.50
N ASP A 41 30.37 7.24 15.17
CA ASP A 41 31.64 6.75 15.71
C ASP A 41 32.88 7.40 15.06
N ARG A 42 32.73 8.34 14.13
CA ARG A 42 33.84 9.00 13.42
C ARG A 42 34.35 10.23 14.18
N PRO A 43 35.46 10.14 14.92
CA PRO A 43 35.91 11.24 15.79
C PRO A 43 36.49 12.43 15.02
N SER A 44 36.89 12.24 13.76
CA SER A 44 37.46 13.27 12.90
C SER A 44 36.42 14.09 12.14
N ASP A 45 35.18 13.58 12.04
CA ASP A 45 34.13 14.24 11.27
C ASP A 45 33.52 15.36 12.11
N SER A 46 33.31 16.51 11.47
CA SER A 46 32.54 17.60 12.08
C SER A 46 31.07 17.22 12.21
N MET A 47 30.33 17.94 13.06
CA MET A 47 28.89 17.70 13.23
C MET A 47 28.12 17.68 11.91
N SER A 48 28.39 18.61 10.99
CA SER A 48 27.69 18.67 9.69
C SER A 48 27.99 17.45 8.81
N GLN A 49 29.22 16.94 8.84
CA GLN A 49 29.59 15.73 8.11
C GLN A 49 28.89 14.49 8.67
N VAL A 50 28.77 14.38 10.00
CA VAL A 50 28.02 13.28 10.64
C VAL A 50 26.54 13.33 10.27
N HIS A 51 25.90 14.50 10.33
CA HIS A 51 24.48 14.65 9.95
C HIS A 51 24.25 14.28 8.48
N GLN A 52 25.11 14.77 7.57
CA GLN A 52 25.01 14.41 6.16
C GLN A 52 25.22 12.91 5.92
N CYS A 53 26.11 12.26 6.68
CA CYS A 53 26.31 10.82 6.64
C CYS A 53 25.03 10.06 7.05
N ILE A 54 24.40 10.47 8.16
CA ILE A 54 23.14 9.88 8.65
C ILE A 54 22.01 10.07 7.62
N GLU A 55 21.85 11.25 7.04
CA GLU A 55 20.82 11.49 6.00
C GLU A 55 20.98 10.54 4.80
N ARG A 56 22.23 10.28 4.38
CA ARG A 56 22.52 9.31 3.32
C ARG A 56 22.12 7.90 3.73
N CYS A 57 22.39 7.49 4.97
CA CYS A 57 21.98 6.18 5.49
C CYS A 57 20.46 5.99 5.46
N HIS A 58 19.68 7.06 5.65
CA HIS A 58 18.21 7.02 5.67
C HIS A 58 17.58 7.04 4.27
N THR A 59 18.31 7.52 3.27
CA THR A 59 17.77 7.74 1.91
C THR A 59 17.17 6.46 1.28
N PRO A 60 17.83 5.29 1.30
CA PRO A 60 17.26 4.07 0.73
C PRO A 60 15.94 3.64 1.40
N LEU A 61 15.87 3.72 2.73
CA LEU A 61 14.65 3.37 3.47
C LEU A 61 13.51 4.33 3.16
N ALA A 62 13.79 5.64 3.08
CA ALA A 62 12.79 6.63 2.72
C ALA A 62 12.23 6.39 1.30
N GLN A 63 13.08 6.04 0.35
CA GLN A 63 12.66 5.66 -1.01
C GLN A 63 11.76 4.42 -1.00
N ALA A 64 12.14 3.38 -0.25
CA ALA A 64 11.33 2.16 -0.11
C ALA A 64 9.95 2.44 0.49
N GLN A 65 9.90 3.24 1.56
CA GLN A 65 8.64 3.63 2.21
C GLN A 65 7.74 4.43 1.25
N SER A 66 8.31 5.42 0.54
CA SER A 66 7.57 6.22 -0.44
C SER A 66 6.99 5.36 -1.56
N LEU A 67 7.76 4.39 -2.07
CA LEU A 67 7.32 3.45 -3.09
C LEU A 67 6.12 2.61 -2.62
N VAL A 68 6.22 1.98 -1.45
CA VAL A 68 5.13 1.15 -0.89
C VAL A 68 3.88 1.99 -0.67
N THR A 69 4.02 3.17 -0.06
CA THR A 69 2.90 4.09 0.18
C THR A 69 2.22 4.51 -1.13
N SER A 70 2.99 4.92 -2.14
CA SER A 70 2.43 5.34 -3.43
C SER A 70 1.67 4.21 -4.13
N GLU A 71 2.15 2.97 -4.07
CA GLU A 71 1.45 1.82 -4.65
C GLU A 71 0.16 1.47 -3.90
N LEU A 72 0.17 1.58 -2.56
CA LEU A 72 -1.04 1.40 -1.74
C LEU A 72 -2.08 2.49 -2.02
N GLU A 73 -1.66 3.75 -2.15
CA GLU A 73 -2.56 4.86 -2.50
C GLU A 73 -3.21 4.64 -3.87
N LYS A 74 -2.42 4.26 -4.89
CA LYS A 74 -2.97 3.94 -6.22
C LYS A 74 -3.97 2.78 -6.17
N PHE A 75 -3.70 1.76 -5.35
CA PHE A 75 -4.61 0.65 -5.16
C PHE A 75 -5.93 1.10 -4.52
N GLN A 76 -5.86 1.86 -3.43
CA GLN A 76 -7.04 2.38 -2.72
C GLN A 76 -7.88 3.31 -3.61
N ASP A 77 -7.23 4.20 -4.37
CA ASP A 77 -7.88 5.13 -5.29
C ASP A 77 -8.65 4.39 -6.41
N ARG A 78 -8.06 3.34 -6.98
CA ARG A 78 -8.76 2.48 -7.97
C ARG A 78 -9.97 1.76 -7.37
N LEU A 79 -9.82 1.20 -6.16
CA LEU A 79 -10.92 0.52 -5.47
C LEU A 79 -12.06 1.48 -5.12
N SER A 80 -11.72 2.68 -4.64
CA SER A 80 -12.66 3.75 -4.32
C SER A 80 -13.46 4.15 -5.56
N ARG A 81 -12.79 4.40 -6.70
CA ARG A 81 -13.47 4.68 -7.97
C ARG A 81 -14.39 3.54 -8.43
N CYS A 82 -13.98 2.28 -8.27
CA CYS A 82 -14.82 1.14 -8.59
C CYS A 82 -16.10 1.14 -7.75
N THR A 83 -15.97 1.39 -6.45
CA THR A 83 -17.10 1.48 -5.51
C THR A 83 -18.02 2.66 -5.82
N MET A 84 -17.46 3.82 -6.19
CA MET A 84 -18.25 4.97 -6.63
C MET A 84 -19.08 4.67 -7.88
N HIS A 85 -18.50 3.98 -8.87
CA HIS A 85 -19.25 3.55 -10.05
C HIS A 85 -20.38 2.55 -9.70
N CYS A 86 -20.21 1.72 -8.67
CA CYS A 86 -21.31 0.90 -8.16
C CYS A 86 -22.42 1.74 -7.50
N ASN A 87 -22.06 2.81 -6.77
CA ASN A 87 -23.03 3.75 -6.21
C ASN A 87 -23.85 4.42 -7.32
N ASP A 88 -23.19 4.87 -8.40
CA ASP A 88 -23.86 5.50 -9.54
C ASP A 88 -24.86 4.53 -10.18
N LYS A 89 -24.45 3.29 -10.45
CA LYS A 89 -25.35 2.24 -10.96
C LYS A 89 -26.54 1.94 -10.05
N ALA A 90 -26.31 1.93 -8.74
CA ALA A 90 -27.38 1.70 -7.76
C ALA A 90 -28.37 2.87 -7.76
N LYS A 91 -27.87 4.10 -7.87
CA LYS A 91 -28.68 5.31 -7.98
C LYS A 91 -29.50 5.33 -9.27
N ASP A 92 -28.88 5.06 -10.41
CA ASP A 92 -29.57 5.00 -11.70
C ASP A 92 -30.70 3.95 -11.69
N LEU A 93 -30.43 2.78 -11.10
CA LEU A 93 -31.44 1.74 -10.95
C LEU A 93 -32.59 2.19 -10.03
N PHE A 94 -32.30 2.86 -8.92
CA PHE A 94 -33.32 3.41 -8.05
C PHE A 94 -34.19 4.46 -8.76
N ASP A 95 -33.55 5.40 -9.47
CA ASP A 95 -34.22 6.47 -10.21
C ASP A 95 -35.09 5.93 -11.37
N SER A 96 -34.78 4.74 -11.89
CA SER A 96 -35.61 4.03 -12.87
C SER A 96 -36.90 3.40 -12.30
N GLY A 97 -37.15 3.54 -10.99
CA GLY A 97 -38.32 3.01 -10.30
C GLY A 97 -38.16 1.60 -9.73
N ALA A 98 -36.92 1.07 -9.67
CA ALA A 98 -36.66 -0.22 -9.06
C ALA A 98 -36.87 -0.17 -7.52
N LYS A 99 -37.38 -1.27 -6.96
CA LYS A 99 -37.58 -1.37 -5.50
C LYS A 99 -36.25 -1.49 -4.77
N GLU A 100 -36.20 -0.98 -3.54
CA GLU A 100 -35.00 -1.02 -2.67
C GLU A 100 -34.29 -2.39 -2.60
N PRO A 101 -34.98 -3.55 -2.50
CA PRO A 101 -34.30 -4.85 -2.46
C PRO A 101 -33.45 -5.13 -3.70
N ALA A 102 -33.94 -4.73 -4.89
CA ALA A 102 -33.21 -4.91 -6.14
C ALA A 102 -31.97 -4.02 -6.20
N VAL A 103 -32.09 -2.76 -5.74
CA VAL A 103 -30.99 -1.79 -5.66
C VAL A 103 -29.91 -2.26 -4.69
N ARG A 104 -30.29 -2.71 -3.49
CA ARG A 104 -29.34 -3.27 -2.51
C ARG A 104 -28.62 -4.50 -3.05
N SER A 105 -29.35 -5.37 -3.75
CA SER A 105 -28.79 -6.59 -4.34
C SER A 105 -27.81 -6.28 -5.49
N LEU A 106 -28.10 -5.27 -6.31
CA LEU A 106 -27.16 -4.76 -7.33
C LEU A 106 -25.89 -4.22 -6.67
N MET A 107 -26.05 -3.36 -5.66
CA MET A 107 -24.94 -2.72 -4.97
C MET A 107 -23.99 -3.74 -4.36
N ASP A 108 -24.52 -4.73 -3.65
CA ASP A 108 -23.71 -5.77 -3.00
C ASP A 108 -22.93 -6.61 -4.01
N ARG A 109 -23.56 -7.04 -5.11
CA ARG A 109 -22.86 -7.78 -6.18
C ARG A 109 -21.79 -6.94 -6.87
N CYS A 110 -22.08 -5.67 -7.15
CA CYS A 110 -21.15 -4.78 -7.83
C CYS A 110 -19.90 -4.52 -6.98
N VAL A 111 -20.09 -4.19 -5.69
CA VAL A 111 -18.97 -3.97 -4.75
C VAL A 111 -18.20 -5.27 -4.51
N GLY A 112 -18.89 -6.41 -4.41
CA GLY A 112 -18.24 -7.72 -4.30
C GLY A 112 -17.30 -7.98 -5.48
N SER A 113 -17.76 -7.75 -6.72
CA SER A 113 -16.93 -7.87 -7.92
C SER A 113 -15.74 -6.91 -7.88
N CYS A 114 -15.96 -5.64 -7.50
CA CYS A 114 -14.86 -4.68 -7.35
C CYS A 114 -13.78 -5.19 -6.39
N VAL A 115 -14.17 -5.71 -5.23
CA VAL A 115 -13.24 -6.23 -4.24
C VAL A 115 -12.51 -7.46 -4.75
N ASP A 116 -13.21 -8.42 -5.35
CA ASP A 116 -12.61 -9.65 -5.89
C ASP A 116 -11.59 -9.31 -7.00
N ASP A 117 -11.97 -8.43 -7.93
CA ASP A 117 -11.10 -7.98 -9.02
C ASP A 117 -9.83 -7.29 -8.49
N HIS A 118 -9.96 -6.46 -7.46
CA HIS A 118 -8.81 -5.76 -6.87
C HIS A 118 -7.93 -6.69 -6.02
N ILE A 119 -8.52 -7.60 -5.24
CA ILE A 119 -7.77 -8.63 -4.50
C ILE A 119 -6.92 -9.46 -5.48
N ASN A 120 -7.48 -9.83 -6.63
CA ASN A 120 -6.75 -10.58 -7.65
C ASN A 120 -5.53 -9.84 -8.23
N LEU A 121 -5.45 -8.51 -8.10
CA LEU A 121 -4.28 -7.72 -8.50
C LEU A 121 -3.16 -7.73 -7.46
N ILE A 122 -3.48 -7.92 -6.17
CA ILE A 122 -2.54 -7.81 -5.05
C ILE A 122 -1.30 -8.68 -5.24
N PRO A 123 -1.38 -9.96 -5.67
CA PRO A 123 -0.18 -10.78 -5.87
C PRO A 123 0.81 -10.20 -6.89
N SER A 124 0.30 -9.60 -7.97
CA SER A 124 1.15 -8.98 -9.00
C SER A 124 1.78 -7.66 -8.52
N ILE A 125 1.01 -6.85 -7.78
CA ILE A 125 1.50 -5.62 -7.14
C ILE A 125 2.59 -5.96 -6.13
N THR A 126 2.36 -6.98 -5.30
CA THR A 126 3.30 -7.48 -4.30
C THR A 126 4.62 -7.85 -4.96
N ARG A 127 4.58 -8.65 -6.04
CA ARG A 127 5.79 -9.08 -6.76
C ARG A 127 6.58 -7.88 -7.29
N ARG A 128 5.89 -6.94 -7.95
CA ARG A 128 6.51 -5.71 -8.47
C ARG A 128 7.13 -4.86 -7.36
N LEU A 129 6.45 -4.75 -6.21
CA LEU A 129 6.98 -4.06 -5.04
C LEU A 129 8.25 -4.72 -4.53
N LYS A 130 8.28 -6.05 -4.39
CA LYS A 130 9.49 -6.79 -3.98
C LYS A 130 10.66 -6.56 -4.94
N GLU A 131 10.42 -6.71 -6.24
CA GLU A 131 11.43 -6.46 -7.29
C GLU A 131 11.99 -5.03 -7.23
N ASN A 132 11.12 -4.04 -7.07
CA ASN A 132 11.54 -2.64 -6.95
C ASN A 132 12.31 -2.39 -5.64
N LEU A 133 11.88 -2.97 -4.52
CA LEU A 133 12.58 -2.85 -3.23
C LEU A 133 13.98 -3.45 -3.29
N ASP A 134 14.14 -4.60 -3.96
CA ASP A 134 15.43 -5.25 -4.16
C ASP A 134 16.37 -4.44 -5.07
N SER A 135 15.81 -3.58 -5.93
CA SER A 135 16.58 -2.70 -6.81
C SER A 135 17.11 -1.43 -6.12
N ILE A 136 16.62 -1.08 -4.92
CA ILE A 136 17.05 0.12 -4.21
C ILE A 136 18.48 -0.08 -3.69
N PRO A 137 19.45 0.75 -4.10
CA PRO A 137 20.83 0.66 -3.59
C PRO A 137 20.85 0.80 -2.06
N GLN A 138 21.52 -0.13 -1.39
CA GLN A 138 21.66 -0.19 0.08
C GLN A 138 23.09 0.10 0.51
#